data_AF-A0A923Q567-F1
#
_entry.id   AF-A0A923Q567-F1
#
_cell.length_a   1.000
_cell.length_b   1.000
_cell.length_c   1.000
_cell.angle_alpha   90.00
_cell.angle_beta   90.00
_cell.angle_gamma   90.00
#
_symmetry.space_group_name_H-M   'P 1'
#
loop_
_entity.id
_entity.type
_entity.pdbx_description
1 polymer ?
#
loop_
_entity_poly.entity_id
_entity_poly.type
_entity_poly.pdbx_seq_one_letter_code
_entity_poly.pdbx_strand_id
1 'polypeptide(L)'
;PERAVLLVDGVLLLGRGLSADLVVHQTLSPGALLRRGVPAWQLPAFAAYDEQVHPGQRCDVLVRAEDPLRPAVRLAGPSSSGRTS
;
A
#
# COMPACT_ATOMS: atom_id res chain seq x y z
N PRO A 1 4.44 -19.92 16.55
CA PRO A 1 5.54 -20.73 15.96
C PRO A 1 6.80 -19.88 15.85
N GLU A 2 7.98 -20.47 16.07
CA GLU A 2 9.21 -19.80 15.67
C GLU A 2 9.16 -19.50 14.17
N ARG A 3 9.51 -18.28 13.78
CA ARG A 3 9.49 -17.78 12.40
C ARG A 3 8.12 -17.67 11.72
N ALA A 4 7.03 -17.59 12.48
CA ALA A 4 5.74 -17.28 11.90
C ALA A 4 5.73 -15.86 11.28
N VAL A 5 5.03 -15.72 10.15
CA VAL A 5 4.81 -14.44 9.49
C VAL A 5 3.35 -14.04 9.70
N LEU A 6 3.13 -12.79 10.10
CA LEU A 6 1.81 -12.18 10.14
C LEU A 6 1.61 -11.35 8.88
N LEU A 7 0.55 -11.63 8.14
CA LEU A 7 0.10 -10.77 7.04
C LEU A 7 -1.13 -9.99 7.51
N VAL A 8 -1.07 -8.67 7.36
CA VAL A 8 -2.21 -7.77 7.58
C VAL A 8 -2.53 -7.11 6.24
N ASP A 9 -3.72 -7.35 5.72
CA ASP A 9 -4.22 -6.70 4.51
C ASP A 9 -5.44 -5.84 4.82
N GLY A 10 -5.65 -4.83 3.99
CA GLY A 10 -6.73 -3.87 4.15
C GLY A 10 -6.48 -2.58 3.39
N VAL A 11 -7.50 -1.74 3.37
CA VAL A 11 -7.42 -0.41 2.76
C VAL A 11 -6.91 0.60 3.79
N LEU A 12 -6.10 1.57 3.33
CA LEU A 12 -5.71 2.74 4.12
C LEU A 12 -4.96 2.43 5.44
N LEU A 13 -4.12 1.39 5.43
CA LEU A 13 -3.40 0.91 6.62
C LEU A 13 -2.13 1.71 6.98
N LEU A 14 -1.42 2.30 6.02
CA LEU A 14 -0.23 3.10 6.36
C LEU A 14 -0.64 4.39 7.07
N GLY A 15 0.23 4.90 7.95
CA GLY A 15 -0.05 6.09 8.75
C GLY A 15 -0.87 5.84 10.02
N ARG A 16 -1.14 4.57 10.36
CA ARG A 16 -1.88 4.15 11.56
C ARG A 16 -0.99 3.77 12.76
N GLY A 17 0.33 3.95 12.66
CA GLY A 17 1.27 3.60 13.73
C GLY A 17 1.57 2.10 13.86
N LEU A 18 1.30 1.32 12.81
CA LEU A 18 1.65 -0.10 12.76
C LEU A 18 3.15 -0.27 12.49
N SER A 19 3.84 -1.02 13.34
CA SER A 19 5.24 -1.43 13.11
C SER A 19 5.27 -2.69 12.25
N ALA A 20 5.48 -2.53 10.95
CA ALA A 20 5.65 -3.63 10.01
C ALA A 20 7.11 -3.70 9.53
N ASP A 21 7.67 -4.91 9.49
CA ASP A 21 9.03 -5.15 8.98
C ASP A 21 9.12 -5.04 7.45
N LEU A 22 7.97 -5.15 6.76
CA LEU A 22 7.84 -5.00 5.32
C LEU A 22 6.48 -4.40 4.97
N VAL A 23 6.47 -3.36 4.14
CA VAL A 23 5.24 -2.72 3.68
C VAL A 23 5.08 -2.84 2.16
N VAL A 24 4.00 -3.51 1.75
CA VAL A 24 3.56 -3.55 0.35
C VAL A 24 2.37 -2.63 0.18
N HIS A 25 2.48 -1.63 -0.69
CA HIS A 25 1.37 -0.76 -1.03
C HIS A 25 0.88 -1.05 -2.46
N GLN A 26 -0.41 -1.37 -2.60
CA GLN A 26 -1.06 -1.51 -3.88
C GLN A 26 -1.75 -0.20 -4.28
N THR A 27 -1.41 0.34 -5.45
CA THR A 27 -2.04 1.53 -6.03
C THR A 27 -2.87 1.17 -7.26
N LEU A 28 -4.00 1.87 -7.41
CA LEU A 28 -5.01 1.70 -8.45
C LEU A 28 -5.53 3.08 -8.85
N SER A 29 -5.71 3.33 -10.14
CA SER A 29 -6.45 4.51 -10.59
C SER A 29 -7.90 4.51 -10.06
N PRO A 30 -8.56 5.68 -9.98
CA PRO A 30 -9.99 5.75 -9.63
C PRO A 30 -10.87 4.85 -10.51
N GLY A 31 -10.57 4.77 -11.81
CA GLY A 31 -11.28 3.89 -12.74
C GLY A 31 -11.07 2.41 -12.42
N ALA A 32 -9.87 2.01 -12.00
CA ALA A 32 -9.60 0.64 -11.58
C ALA A 32 -10.28 0.28 -10.24
N LEU A 33 -10.37 1.22 -9.31
CA LEU A 33 -11.13 1.06 -8.06
C LEU A 33 -12.63 0.82 -8.36
N LEU A 34 -13.22 1.62 -9.26
CA LEU A 34 -14.60 1.45 -9.69
C LEU A 34 -14.84 0.09 -10.35
N ARG A 35 -13.94 -0.37 -11.24
CA ARG A 35 -14.01 -1.71 -11.85
C ARG A 35 -13.95 -2.85 -10.82
N ARG A 36 -13.31 -2.63 -9.67
CA ARG A 36 -13.26 -3.58 -8.54
C ARG A 36 -14.45 -3.47 -7.58
N GLY A 37 -15.44 -2.61 -7.88
CA GLY A 37 -16.65 -2.47 -7.08
C GLY A 37 -16.52 -1.51 -5.89
N VAL A 38 -15.46 -0.70 -5.83
CA VAL A 38 -15.38 0.38 -4.84
C VAL A 38 -16.48 1.41 -5.15
N PRO A 39 -17.35 1.76 -4.19
CA PRO A 39 -18.37 2.77 -4.41
C PRO A 39 -17.77 4.14 -4.74
N ALA A 40 -18.37 4.87 -5.69
CA ALA A 40 -17.87 6.17 -6.12
C ALA A 40 -17.70 7.18 -4.96
N TRP A 41 -18.56 7.10 -3.95
CA TRP A 41 -18.49 7.97 -2.76
C TRP A 41 -17.23 7.74 -1.91
N GLN A 42 -16.56 6.60 -2.05
CA GLN A 42 -15.31 6.31 -1.33
C GLN A 42 -14.06 6.85 -2.04
N LEU A 43 -14.13 7.17 -3.34
CA LEU A 43 -12.96 7.63 -4.10
C LEU A 43 -12.24 8.84 -3.47
N PRO A 44 -12.94 9.85 -2.91
CA PRO A 44 -12.28 10.95 -2.22
C PRO A 44 -11.43 10.50 -1.01
N ALA A 45 -11.81 9.41 -0.33
CA ALA A 45 -11.01 8.88 0.79
C ALA A 45 -9.69 8.25 0.32
N PHE A 46 -9.69 7.59 -0.85
CA PHE A 46 -8.46 7.08 -1.46
C PHE A 46 -7.54 8.23 -1.93
N ALA A 47 -8.10 9.26 -2.56
CA ALA A 47 -7.35 10.44 -2.99
C ALA A 47 -6.73 11.18 -1.79
N ALA A 48 -7.52 11.43 -0.74
CA ALA A 48 -7.03 12.06 0.49
C ALA A 48 -5.93 11.23 1.16
N TYR A 49 -6.04 9.90 1.15
CA TYR A 49 -4.99 9.02 1.67
C TYR A 49 -3.69 9.13 0.88
N ASP A 50 -3.76 9.15 -0.46
CA ASP A 50 -2.57 9.31 -1.30
C ASP A 50 -1.87 10.66 -1.07
N GLU A 51 -2.66 11.72 -0.86
CA GLU A 51 -2.18 13.08 -0.59
C GLU A 51 -1.64 13.28 0.83
N GLN A 52 -2.24 12.66 1.84
CA GLN A 52 -1.89 12.92 3.25
C GLN A 52 -0.84 11.93 3.77
N VAL A 53 -0.90 10.68 3.31
CA VAL A 53 -0.05 9.60 3.79
C VAL A 53 1.11 9.33 2.83
N HIS A 54 0.98 9.66 1.55
CA HIS A 54 1.98 9.34 0.52
C HIS A 54 2.44 7.87 0.58
N PRO A 55 1.50 6.92 0.58
CA PRO A 55 1.79 5.51 0.83
C PRO A 55 2.79 4.92 -0.17
N GLY A 56 2.78 5.37 -1.43
CA GLY A 56 3.74 4.94 -2.45
C GLY A 56 5.18 5.40 -2.19
N GLN A 57 5.40 6.43 -1.36
CA GLN A 57 6.73 6.87 -0.95
C GLN A 57 7.18 6.20 0.36
N ARG A 58 6.22 5.75 1.18
CA ARG A 58 6.45 5.14 2.50
C ARG A 58 6.52 3.61 2.48
N CYS A 59 6.20 2.97 1.37
CA CYS A 59 6.26 1.51 1.22
C CYS A 59 7.61 1.03 0.70
N ASP A 60 7.99 -0.20 1.07
CA ASP A 60 9.16 -0.88 0.52
C ASP A 60 8.88 -1.47 -0.88
N VAL A 61 7.64 -1.89 -1.11
CA VAL A 61 7.18 -2.41 -2.41
C VAL A 61 5.92 -1.68 -2.86
N LEU A 62 5.99 -1.00 -4.00
CA LEU A 62 4.84 -0.41 -4.66
C LEU A 62 4.38 -1.33 -5.79
N VAL A 63 3.10 -1.71 -5.76
CA VAL A 63 2.45 -2.51 -6.81
C VAL A 63 1.37 -1.68 -7.47
N ARG A 64 1.56 -1.33 -8.74
CA ARG A 64 0.50 -0.71 -9.55
C ARG A 64 -0.28 -1.79 -10.29
N ALA A 65 -1.56 -1.94 -9.93
CA ALA A 65 -2.38 -3.11 -10.30
C ALA A 65 -3.62 -2.75 -11.14
N GLU A 66 -3.48 -1.83 -12.11
CA GLU A 66 -4.57 -1.42 -13.02
C GLU A 66 -5.26 -2.61 -13.71
N ASP A 67 -4.44 -3.58 -14.12
CA ASP A 67 -4.81 -4.93 -14.52
C ASP A 67 -4.21 -5.90 -13.48
N PRO A 68 -5.03 -6.67 -12.74
CA PRO A 68 -4.54 -7.62 -11.73
C PRO A 68 -3.63 -8.71 -12.31
N LEU A 69 -3.73 -9.02 -13.60
CA LEU A 69 -2.89 -10.03 -14.26
C LEU A 69 -1.57 -9.46 -14.77
N ARG A 70 -1.41 -8.13 -14.78
CA ARG A 70 -0.23 -7.44 -15.32
C ARG A 70 0.21 -6.30 -14.38
N PRO A 71 0.62 -6.61 -13.14
CA PRO A 71 1.07 -5.58 -12.22
C PRO A 71 2.43 -5.02 -12.65
N ALA A 72 2.62 -3.72 -12.46
CA ALA A 72 3.94 -3.11 -12.44
C ALA A 72 4.42 -3.02 -10.99
N VAL A 73 5.65 -3.47 -10.73
CA VAL A 73 6.24 -3.51 -9.39
C VAL A 73 7.45 -2.59 -9.33
N ARG A 74 7.53 -1.78 -8.28
CA ARG A 74 8.72 -0.99 -7.92
C ARG A 74 9.15 -1.35 -6.51
N LEU A 75 10.41 -1.74 -6.37
CA LEU A 75 11.07 -1.87 -5.08
C LEU A 75 11.68 -0.52 -4.70
N ALA A 76 11.49 -0.07 -3.47
CA ALA A 76 12.34 0.96 -2.91
C ALA A 76 13.73 0.35 -2.63
N GLY A 77 14.79 1.13 -2.85
CA GLY A 77 16.10 0.77 -2.30
C GLY A 77 16.00 0.66 -0.77
N PRO A 78 16.94 -0.04 -0.10
CA PRO A 78 16.84 -0.32 1.33
C PRO A 78 16.53 0.97 2.10
N SER A 79 15.37 1.00 2.76
CA SER A 79 14.96 2.11 3.60
C SER A 79 15.91 2.13 4.80
N SER A 80 16.65 3.23 4.99
CA SER A 80 17.63 3.38 6.07
C SER A 80 17.00 3.48 7.46
N SER A 81 15.69 3.26 7.58
CA SER A 81 14.86 3.53 8.74
C SER A 81 14.70 2.36 9.72
N GLY A 82 15.48 1.28 9.59
CA GLY A 82 15.33 0.05 10.40
C GLY A 82 16.47 -0.32 11.35
N ARG A 83 17.59 0.40 11.42
CA ARG A 83 18.60 0.17 12.49
C ARG A 83 18.32 1.08 13.68
N THR A 84 17.28 0.76 14.43
CA THR A 84 17.23 1.15 15.84
C THR A 84 17.45 -0.11 16.68
N SER A 85 18.42 0.05 17.57
CA SER A 85 18.99 -0.92 18.50
C SER A 85 18.00 -1.48 19.52
#